data_AF-A0A7G9YIK6-F1
#
_entry.id   AF-A0A7G9YIK6-F1
#
_cell.length_a   1.000
_cell.length_b   1.000
_cell.length_c   1.000
_cell.angle_alpha   90.00
_cell.angle_beta   90.00
_cell.angle_gamma   90.00
#
_symmetry.space_group_name_H-M   'P 1'
#
loop_
_entity.id
_entity.type
_entity.pdbx_description
1 polymer ?
#
loop_
_entity_poly.entity_id
_entity_poly.type
_entity_poly.pdbx_seq_one_letter_code
_entity_poly.pdbx_strand_id
1 'polypeptide(L)'
;MEKSFSSSSRTVASRTGIPREIIGDHGSDLKSGIEKFCKKHQDTCYVYDIKHKTASVLKRVLGKDETWQEFTQLAAQTKRKVQQTQLAALAPPNQRTKARYMNVDILIQWGLKIDIFIEKQKRGLNQEFDQKQVEEKFGWVTGFREDIKEWGELLDIVTTTENFVRMQGLCADSYLELEKLLSDQAHTEQTIKVREELLNFVREESSKAKPRRSAFGKQ
;
A
#
# COMPACT_ATOMS: atom_id res chain seq x y z
N MET A 1 15.75 26.60 -3.33
CA MET A 1 15.08 25.33 -3.71
C MET A 1 14.30 25.43 -5.02
N GLU A 2 13.52 26.49 -5.27
CA GLU A 2 12.82 26.74 -6.56
C GLU A 2 13.73 26.65 -7.80
N LYS A 3 14.98 27.10 -7.70
CA LYS A 3 15.97 27.01 -8.79
C LYS A 3 16.35 25.56 -9.12
N SER A 4 16.36 24.65 -8.13
CA SER A 4 16.89 23.27 -8.26
C SER A 4 15.96 22.33 -9.01
N PHE A 5 14.64 22.40 -8.80
CA PHE A 5 13.69 21.60 -9.60
C PHE A 5 13.59 22.13 -11.03
N SER A 6 13.61 23.46 -11.22
CA SER A 6 13.54 24.03 -12.56
C SER A 6 14.80 23.78 -13.39
N SER A 7 15.98 23.63 -12.76
CA SER A 7 17.22 23.30 -13.46
C SER A 7 17.31 21.79 -13.76
N SER A 8 16.91 20.92 -12.83
CA SER A 8 16.90 19.47 -13.04
C SER A 8 15.87 19.02 -14.07
N SER A 9 14.62 19.51 -13.98
CA SER A 9 13.54 19.19 -14.94
C SER A 9 13.86 19.68 -16.35
N ARG A 10 14.46 20.87 -16.50
CA ARG A 10 14.95 21.37 -17.81
C ARG A 10 16.07 20.50 -18.38
N THR A 11 16.97 20.00 -17.52
CA THR A 11 18.09 19.14 -17.92
C THR A 11 17.61 17.73 -18.32
N VAL A 12 16.60 17.19 -17.65
CA VAL A 12 15.98 15.92 -18.03
C VAL A 12 15.15 16.08 -19.30
N ALA A 13 14.38 17.16 -19.42
CA ALA A 13 13.58 17.44 -20.61
C ALA A 13 14.42 17.69 -21.87
N SER A 14 15.60 18.30 -21.74
CA SER A 14 16.52 18.46 -22.87
C SER A 14 17.14 17.14 -23.33
N ARG A 15 17.19 16.12 -22.47
CA ARG A 15 17.73 14.79 -22.78
C ARG A 15 16.68 13.78 -23.23
N THR A 16 15.45 13.88 -22.71
CA THR A 16 14.39 12.86 -22.88
C THR A 16 13.14 13.39 -23.57
N GLY A 17 13.08 14.69 -23.87
CA GLY A 17 11.86 15.37 -24.30
C GLY A 17 10.99 15.79 -23.13
N ILE A 18 9.92 16.53 -23.41
CA ILE A 18 8.98 16.98 -22.39
C ILE A 18 8.14 15.78 -21.93
N PRO A 19 8.12 15.46 -20.62
CA PRO A 19 7.34 14.33 -20.13
C PRO A 19 5.84 14.57 -20.31
N ARG A 20 5.09 13.52 -20.64
CA ARG A 20 3.61 13.56 -20.67
C ARG A 20 3.01 13.54 -19.27
N GLU A 21 3.69 12.90 -18.33
CA GLU A 21 3.23 12.70 -16.97
C GLU A 21 4.41 12.83 -16.01
N ILE A 22 4.17 13.49 -14.89
CA ILE A 22 5.06 13.57 -13.74
C ILE A 22 4.31 12.92 -12.58
N ILE A 23 4.95 11.98 -11.88
CA ILE A 23 4.36 11.28 -10.73
C ILE A 23 5.11 11.72 -9.47
N GLY A 24 4.38 12.06 -8.41
CA GLY A 24 4.99 12.47 -7.13
C GLY A 24 3.99 12.59 -5.98
N ASP A 25 4.50 12.75 -4.77
CA ASP A 25 3.72 12.74 -3.52
C ASP A 25 3.15 14.12 -3.11
N HIS A 26 3.23 15.11 -4.00
CA HIS A 26 2.89 16.51 -3.73
C HIS A 26 3.68 17.17 -2.59
N GLY A 27 4.89 16.69 -2.29
CA GLY A 27 5.80 17.38 -1.37
C GLY A 27 5.93 18.87 -1.69
N SER A 28 5.80 19.72 -0.66
CA SER A 28 5.78 21.19 -0.78
C SER A 28 6.97 21.75 -1.55
N ASP A 29 8.11 21.08 -1.42
CA ASP A 29 9.39 21.51 -2.00
C ASP A 29 9.42 21.45 -3.53
N LEU A 30 8.65 20.52 -4.12
CA LEU A 30 8.63 20.27 -5.57
C LEU A 30 7.31 20.65 -6.22
N LYS A 31 6.20 20.63 -5.47
CA LYS A 31 4.84 20.86 -6.00
C LYS A 31 4.74 22.14 -6.83
N SER A 32 5.17 23.28 -6.29
CA SER A 32 5.08 24.58 -6.98
C SER A 32 5.91 24.61 -8.28
N GLY A 33 7.07 23.94 -8.28
CA GLY A 33 7.92 23.81 -9.46
C GLY A 33 7.28 22.96 -10.55
N ILE A 34 6.67 21.83 -10.18
CA ILE A 34 5.96 20.92 -11.10
C ILE A 34 4.71 21.60 -11.67
N GLU A 35 3.93 22.29 -10.84
CA GLU A 35 2.75 23.03 -11.31
C GLU A 35 3.13 24.13 -12.31
N LYS A 36 4.22 24.88 -12.04
CA LYS A 36 4.75 25.87 -12.99
C LYS A 36 5.22 25.20 -14.29
N PHE A 37 5.83 24.01 -14.20
CA PHE A 37 6.24 23.24 -15.38
C PHE A 37 5.04 22.82 -16.22
N CYS A 38 3.99 22.26 -15.61
CA CYS A 38 2.76 21.86 -16.31
C CYS A 38 2.02 23.06 -16.93
N LYS A 39 2.04 24.23 -16.28
CA LYS A 39 1.52 25.48 -16.86
C LYS A 39 2.26 25.87 -18.15
N LYS A 40 3.58 25.67 -18.19
CA LYS A 40 4.42 25.97 -19.36
C LYS A 40 4.31 24.89 -20.45
N HIS A 41 4.13 23.64 -20.05
CA HIS A 41 4.04 22.48 -20.91
C HIS A 41 2.65 21.88 -20.76
N GLN A 42 1.68 22.44 -21.49
CA GLN A 42 0.28 22.06 -21.34
C GLN A 42 0.07 20.55 -21.51
N ASP A 43 0.87 19.89 -22.33
CA ASP A 43 0.81 18.44 -22.58
C ASP A 43 1.35 17.54 -21.46
N THR A 44 1.83 18.12 -20.36
CA THR A 44 2.30 17.44 -19.15
C THR A 44 1.24 17.51 -18.04
N CYS A 45 0.87 16.38 -17.45
CA CYS A 45 0.07 16.32 -16.22
C CYS A 45 0.94 15.98 -15.00
N TYR A 46 0.48 16.38 -13.81
CA TYR A 46 1.06 15.99 -12.53
C TYR A 46 0.06 15.09 -11.79
N VAL A 47 0.46 13.83 -11.59
CA VAL A 47 -0.35 12.78 -10.98
C VAL A 47 0.24 12.36 -9.64
N TYR A 48 -0.62 12.07 -8.68
CA TYR A 48 -0.20 11.67 -7.34
C TYR A 48 0.38 10.24 -7.31
N ASP A 49 1.46 10.03 -6.57
CA ASP A 49 2.06 8.70 -6.39
C ASP A 49 1.13 7.76 -5.60
N ILE A 50 0.66 6.70 -6.26
CA ILE A 50 -0.29 5.75 -5.67
C ILE A 50 0.28 5.02 -4.44
N LYS A 51 1.58 4.68 -4.41
CA LYS A 51 2.22 3.99 -3.27
C LYS A 51 2.23 4.87 -2.03
N HIS A 52 2.48 6.16 -2.20
CA HIS A 52 2.43 7.15 -1.13
C HIS A 52 0.99 7.41 -0.69
N LYS A 53 0.02 7.42 -1.62
CA LYS A 53 -1.41 7.58 -1.28
C LYS A 53 -1.89 6.43 -0.41
N THR A 54 -1.68 5.19 -0.84
CA THR A 54 -2.14 4.00 -0.11
C THR A 54 -1.46 3.88 1.26
N ALA A 55 -0.16 4.16 1.34
CA ALA A 55 0.55 4.21 2.62
C ALA A 55 -0.01 5.29 3.57
N SER A 56 -0.45 6.43 3.03
CA SER A 56 -1.09 7.49 3.82
C SER A 56 -2.48 7.08 4.32
N VAL A 57 -3.25 6.35 3.50
CA VAL A 57 -4.53 5.75 3.90
C VAL A 57 -4.32 4.75 5.04
N LEU A 58 -3.41 3.80 4.87
CA LEU A 58 -3.09 2.80 5.90
C LEU A 58 -2.58 3.44 7.19
N LYS A 59 -1.75 4.50 7.09
CA LYS A 59 -1.30 5.27 8.25
C LYS A 59 -2.47 5.90 9.03
N ARG A 60 -3.47 6.43 8.32
CA ARG A 60 -4.62 7.07 8.94
C ARG A 60 -5.51 6.05 9.66
N VAL A 61 -5.72 4.90 9.05
CA VAL A 61 -6.55 3.81 9.59
C VAL A 61 -5.85 3.13 10.75
N LEU A 62 -4.67 2.56 10.53
CA LEU A 62 -3.96 1.75 11.52
C LEU A 62 -3.22 2.60 12.56
N GLY A 63 -2.87 3.84 12.24
CA GLY A 63 -2.03 4.65 13.14
C GLY A 63 -2.71 5.07 14.44
N LYS A 64 -4.05 5.05 14.48
CA LYS A 64 -4.86 5.35 15.68
C LYS A 64 -5.59 4.12 16.24
N ASP A 65 -5.41 2.96 15.61
CA ASP A 65 -6.04 1.71 16.01
C ASP A 65 -5.24 1.12 17.19
N GLU A 66 -5.88 1.04 18.36
CA GLU A 66 -5.27 0.53 19.60
C GLU A 66 -4.96 -0.97 19.48
N THR A 67 -5.84 -1.74 18.83
CA THR A 67 -5.66 -3.16 18.56
C THR A 67 -4.46 -3.40 17.66
N TRP A 68 -4.29 -2.58 16.62
CA TRP A 68 -3.09 -2.60 15.78
C TRP A 68 -1.82 -2.27 16.58
N GLN A 69 -1.87 -1.26 17.45
CA GLN A 69 -0.73 -0.91 18.31
C GLN A 69 -0.34 -2.05 19.24
N GLU A 70 -1.31 -2.70 19.88
CA GLU A 70 -1.06 -3.87 20.72
C GLU A 70 -0.44 -5.02 19.92
N PHE A 71 -1.01 -5.34 18.76
CA PHE A 71 -0.49 -6.38 17.85
C PHE A 71 0.98 -6.13 17.47
N THR A 72 1.33 -4.89 17.08
CA THR A 72 2.71 -4.53 16.74
C THR A 72 3.65 -4.66 17.95
N GLN A 73 3.21 -4.31 19.15
CA GLN A 73 4.01 -4.46 20.36
C GLN A 73 4.26 -5.93 20.70
N LEU A 74 3.22 -6.76 20.66
CA LEU A 74 3.33 -8.20 20.90
C LEU A 74 4.23 -8.87 19.86
N ALA A 75 4.09 -8.53 18.58
CA ALA A 75 5.01 -9.00 17.54
C ALA A 75 6.47 -8.60 17.82
N ALA A 76 6.73 -7.35 18.21
CA ALA A 76 8.09 -6.92 18.54
C ALA A 76 8.67 -7.66 19.76
N GLN A 77 7.83 -7.95 20.77
CA GLN A 77 8.22 -8.72 21.95
C GLN A 77 8.48 -10.18 21.61
N THR A 78 7.58 -10.84 20.86
CA THR A 78 7.73 -12.24 20.43
C THR A 78 9.00 -12.41 19.62
N LYS A 79 9.31 -11.51 18.69
CA LYS A 79 10.56 -11.55 17.92
C LYS A 79 11.79 -11.66 18.81
N ARG A 80 11.89 -10.82 19.84
CA ARG A 80 13.01 -10.85 20.79
C ARG A 80 13.09 -12.18 21.55
N LYS A 81 11.94 -12.77 21.88
CA LYS A 81 11.85 -14.06 22.60
C LYS A 81 12.24 -15.27 21.73
N VAL A 82 12.03 -15.22 20.41
CA VAL A 82 12.21 -16.40 19.53
C VAL A 82 13.45 -16.35 18.63
N GLN A 83 14.09 -15.20 18.45
CA GLN A 83 15.19 -15.03 17.47
C GLN A 83 16.44 -15.90 17.73
N GLN A 84 16.61 -16.43 18.93
CA GLN A 84 17.72 -17.32 19.32
C GLN A 84 17.21 -18.69 19.81
N THR A 85 16.05 -19.11 19.32
CA THR A 85 15.46 -20.41 19.67
C THR A 85 15.15 -21.21 18.40
N GLN A 86 14.70 -22.45 18.57
CA GLN A 86 14.24 -23.29 17.45
C GLN A 86 13.06 -22.67 16.70
N LEU A 87 12.32 -21.74 17.32
CA LEU A 87 11.18 -21.04 16.71
C LEU A 87 11.58 -19.81 15.88
N ALA A 88 12.89 -19.56 15.68
CA ALA A 88 13.37 -18.40 14.92
C ALA A 88 12.81 -18.33 13.49
N ALA A 89 12.50 -19.48 12.87
CA ALA A 89 11.87 -19.54 11.55
C ALA A 89 10.45 -18.96 11.51
N LEU A 90 9.74 -18.94 12.65
CA LEU A 90 8.40 -18.36 12.80
C LEU A 90 8.44 -16.89 13.25
N ALA A 91 9.63 -16.32 13.44
CA ALA A 91 9.79 -15.01 14.05
C ALA A 91 9.08 -13.89 13.25
N PRO A 92 8.43 -12.94 13.95
CA PRO A 92 7.88 -11.75 13.32
C PRO A 92 8.93 -10.95 12.52
N PRO A 93 8.52 -10.29 11.43
CA PRO A 93 9.42 -9.48 10.61
C PRO A 93 9.93 -8.26 11.39
N ASN A 94 10.98 -7.63 10.88
CA ASN A 94 11.47 -6.35 11.43
C ASN A 94 10.47 -5.23 11.11
N GLN A 95 10.01 -4.53 12.15
CA GLN A 95 9.13 -3.39 11.99
C GLN A 95 9.96 -2.13 11.71
N ARG A 96 9.79 -1.57 10.51
CA ARG A 96 10.55 -0.39 10.08
C ARG A 96 10.09 0.88 10.80
N THR A 97 11.03 1.74 11.15
CA THR A 97 10.75 3.09 11.68
C THR A 97 10.51 4.10 10.56
N LYS A 98 11.18 3.94 9.41
CA LYS A 98 10.99 4.73 8.19
C LYS A 98 10.10 3.98 7.20
N ALA A 99 9.25 4.72 6.45
CA ALA A 99 8.33 4.16 5.47
C ALA A 99 7.46 3.00 6.03
N ARG A 100 7.13 3.05 7.33
CA ARG A 100 6.46 1.97 8.05
C ARG A 100 5.21 1.46 7.33
N TYR A 101 4.31 2.37 6.95
CA TYR A 101 3.04 2.05 6.32
C TYR A 101 3.15 1.67 4.83
N MET A 102 4.32 1.85 4.21
CA MET A 102 4.61 1.27 2.89
C MET A 102 5.04 -0.19 2.97
N ASN A 103 5.37 -0.67 4.17
CA ASN A 103 5.90 -2.02 4.44
C ASN A 103 5.05 -2.76 5.50
N VAL A 104 3.84 -2.29 5.76
CA VAL A 104 2.95 -2.84 6.78
C VAL A 104 2.38 -4.20 6.37
N ASP A 105 2.30 -4.43 5.06
CA ASP A 105 1.94 -5.68 4.41
C ASP A 105 2.75 -6.86 4.95
N ILE A 106 4.06 -6.67 5.15
CA ILE A 106 4.95 -7.74 5.61
C ILE A 106 4.51 -8.27 6.98
N LEU A 107 4.09 -7.39 7.89
CA LEU A 107 3.70 -7.78 9.24
C LEU A 107 2.31 -8.45 9.27
N ILE A 108 1.34 -7.92 8.52
CA ILE A 108 -0.01 -8.50 8.44
C ILE A 108 0.05 -9.88 7.76
N GLN A 109 0.80 -10.02 6.67
CA GLN A 109 1.01 -11.31 6.00
C GLN A 109 1.68 -12.34 6.93
N TRP A 110 2.60 -11.90 7.79
CA TRP A 110 3.15 -12.76 8.83
C TRP A 110 2.05 -13.20 9.82
N GLY A 111 1.21 -12.29 10.29
CA GLY A 111 0.08 -12.59 11.18
C GLY A 111 -0.87 -13.63 10.59
N LEU A 112 -1.29 -13.44 9.33
CA LEU A 112 -2.14 -14.39 8.58
C LEU A 112 -1.49 -15.78 8.50
N LYS A 113 -0.18 -15.85 8.17
CA LYS A 113 0.56 -17.12 8.08
C LYS A 113 0.64 -17.83 9.43
N ILE A 114 0.89 -17.10 10.51
CA ILE A 114 1.00 -17.68 11.85
C ILE A 114 -0.36 -18.15 12.36
N ASP A 115 -1.45 -17.40 12.12
CA ASP A 115 -2.80 -17.86 12.50
C ASP A 115 -3.16 -19.18 11.79
N ILE A 116 -2.93 -19.27 10.48
CA ILE A 116 -3.12 -20.50 9.71
C ILE A 116 -2.22 -21.63 10.22
N PHE A 117 -0.96 -21.33 10.55
CA PHE A 117 -0.02 -22.30 11.08
C PHE A 117 -0.52 -22.90 12.40
N ILE A 118 -0.94 -22.05 13.35
CA ILE A 118 -1.47 -22.47 14.66
C ILE A 118 -2.73 -23.33 14.47
N GLU A 119 -3.64 -22.94 13.57
CA GLU A 119 -4.84 -23.73 13.26
C GLU A 119 -4.50 -25.12 12.71
N LYS A 120 -3.56 -25.21 11.76
CA LYS A 120 -3.10 -26.49 11.21
C LYS A 120 -2.48 -27.37 12.30
N GLN A 121 -1.69 -26.79 13.19
CA GLN A 121 -1.06 -27.51 14.30
C GLN A 121 -2.11 -28.02 15.30
N LYS A 122 -3.11 -27.20 15.66
CA LYS A 122 -4.25 -27.60 16.53
C LYS A 122 -5.06 -28.76 15.95
N ARG A 123 -5.13 -28.88 14.62
CA ARG A 123 -5.79 -30.00 13.92
C ARG A 123 -4.90 -31.22 13.70
N GLY A 124 -3.65 -31.19 14.17
CA GLY A 124 -2.68 -32.27 13.97
C GLY A 124 -2.14 -32.37 12.54
N LEU A 125 -2.38 -31.36 11.70
CA LEU A 125 -1.97 -31.33 10.28
C LEU A 125 -0.55 -30.77 10.07
N ASN A 126 0.07 -30.21 11.11
CA ASN A 126 1.45 -29.77 11.10
C ASN A 126 2.11 -30.11 12.45
N GLN A 127 3.30 -30.71 12.42
CA GLN A 127 4.09 -31.12 13.60
C GLN A 127 5.55 -30.66 13.50
N GLU A 128 5.85 -29.69 12.64
CA GLU A 128 7.22 -29.19 12.39
C GLU A 128 7.88 -28.61 13.65
N PHE A 129 7.07 -28.04 14.55
CA PHE A 129 7.50 -27.46 15.83
C PHE A 129 6.69 -28.03 16.99
N ASP A 130 7.25 -27.98 18.20
CA ASP A 130 6.55 -28.38 19.42
C ASP A 130 5.31 -27.48 19.66
N GLN A 131 4.14 -28.11 19.77
CA GLN A 131 2.86 -27.39 19.87
C GLN A 131 2.75 -26.55 21.14
N LYS A 132 3.30 -27.01 22.27
CA LYS A 132 3.24 -26.25 23.52
C LYS A 132 4.09 -24.99 23.43
N GLN A 133 5.29 -25.10 22.86
CA GLN A 133 6.17 -23.95 22.64
C GLN A 133 5.57 -22.95 21.64
N VAL A 134 4.94 -23.42 20.56
CA VAL A 134 4.25 -22.52 19.61
C VAL A 134 3.10 -21.79 20.29
N GLU A 135 2.21 -22.50 20.99
CA GLU A 135 1.08 -21.88 21.69
C GLU A 135 1.58 -20.87 22.75
N GLU A 136 2.63 -21.19 23.49
CA GLU A 136 3.21 -20.29 24.50
C GLU A 136 3.74 -18.98 23.90
N LYS A 137 4.38 -19.03 22.73
CA LYS A 137 5.06 -17.86 22.12
C LYS A 137 4.21 -17.09 21.11
N PHE A 138 3.26 -17.76 20.46
CA PHE A 138 2.46 -17.23 19.36
C PHE A 138 0.94 -17.37 19.57
N GLY A 139 0.46 -18.06 20.60
CA GLY A 139 -0.97 -18.27 20.83
C GLY A 139 -1.78 -16.98 20.93
N TRP A 140 -1.16 -15.89 21.38
CA TRP A 140 -1.75 -14.55 21.41
C TRP A 140 -2.26 -14.09 20.04
N VAL A 141 -1.67 -14.54 18.92
CA VAL A 141 -2.08 -14.18 17.55
C VAL A 141 -3.53 -14.58 17.30
N THR A 142 -3.99 -15.69 17.89
CA THR A 142 -5.37 -16.17 17.71
C THR A 142 -6.43 -15.21 18.28
N GLY A 143 -6.05 -14.38 19.25
CA GLY A 143 -6.91 -13.32 19.79
C GLY A 143 -7.15 -12.16 18.82
N PHE A 144 -6.29 -12.01 17.81
CA PHE A 144 -6.38 -10.97 16.78
C PHE A 144 -6.90 -11.52 15.45
N ARG A 145 -7.48 -12.73 15.42
CA ARG A 145 -7.82 -13.41 14.17
C ARG A 145 -8.75 -12.59 13.26
N GLU A 146 -9.79 -12.00 13.83
CA GLU A 146 -10.74 -11.20 13.05
C GLU A 146 -10.10 -9.86 12.62
N ASP A 147 -9.30 -9.23 13.47
CA ASP A 147 -8.56 -8.01 13.11
C ASP A 147 -7.55 -8.26 12.00
N ILE A 148 -6.81 -9.38 12.06
CA ILE A 148 -5.84 -9.78 11.03
C ILE A 148 -6.53 -10.03 9.68
N LYS A 149 -7.74 -10.61 9.68
CA LYS A 149 -8.54 -10.77 8.46
C LYS A 149 -8.96 -9.42 7.90
N GLU A 150 -9.47 -8.52 8.74
CA GLU A 150 -9.86 -7.16 8.32
C GLU A 150 -8.65 -6.39 7.76
N TRP A 151 -7.50 -6.45 8.42
CA TRP A 151 -6.26 -5.86 7.92
C TRP A 151 -5.80 -6.52 6.61
N GLY A 152 -6.02 -7.83 6.45
CA GLY A 152 -5.81 -8.55 5.20
C GLY A 152 -6.67 -7.98 4.07
N GLU A 153 -7.96 -7.76 4.30
CA GLU A 153 -8.85 -7.12 3.32
C GLU A 153 -8.40 -5.70 2.97
N LEU A 154 -7.96 -4.90 3.96
CA LEU A 154 -7.38 -3.58 3.70
C LEU A 154 -6.17 -3.66 2.77
N LEU A 155 -5.30 -4.66 2.95
CA LEU A 155 -4.15 -4.86 2.07
C LEU A 155 -4.56 -5.31 0.68
N ASP A 156 -5.57 -6.16 0.55
CA ASP A 156 -6.06 -6.62 -0.74
C ASP A 156 -6.63 -5.43 -1.54
N ILE A 157 -7.44 -4.59 -0.92
CA ILE A 157 -7.98 -3.36 -1.54
C ILE A 157 -6.84 -2.43 -1.98
N VAL A 158 -5.88 -2.17 -1.09
CA VAL A 158 -4.73 -1.30 -1.37
C VAL A 158 -3.88 -1.87 -2.50
N THR A 159 -3.52 -3.15 -2.43
CA THR A 159 -2.62 -3.80 -3.40
C THR A 159 -3.29 -3.91 -4.77
N THR A 160 -4.58 -4.21 -4.79
CA THR A 160 -5.40 -4.24 -6.02
C THR A 160 -5.41 -2.87 -6.67
N THR A 161 -5.65 -1.80 -5.89
CA THR A 161 -5.62 -0.41 -6.38
C THR A 161 -4.23 -0.02 -6.90
N GLU A 162 -3.16 -0.34 -6.15
CA GLU A 162 -1.78 -0.03 -6.58
C GLU A 162 -1.42 -0.72 -7.90
N ASN A 163 -1.71 -2.01 -8.00
CA ASN A 163 -1.41 -2.80 -9.19
C ASN A 163 -2.21 -2.32 -10.40
N PHE A 164 -3.49 -2.00 -10.19
CA PHE A 164 -4.34 -1.43 -11.22
C PHE A 164 -3.75 -0.13 -11.79
N VAL A 165 -3.45 0.84 -10.92
CA VAL A 165 -2.89 2.14 -11.35
C VAL A 165 -1.52 1.97 -12.00
N ARG A 166 -0.68 1.06 -11.50
CA ARG A 166 0.66 0.81 -12.08
C ARG A 166 0.61 0.15 -13.45
N MET A 167 -0.31 -0.79 -13.66
CA MET A 167 -0.36 -1.56 -14.91
C MET A 167 -1.15 -0.84 -16.00
N GLN A 168 -2.28 -0.24 -15.65
CA GLN A 168 -3.16 0.41 -16.63
C GLN A 168 -2.86 1.91 -16.82
N GLY A 169 -2.23 2.55 -15.82
CA GLY A 169 -2.21 4.00 -15.74
C GLY A 169 -3.58 4.56 -15.37
N LEU A 170 -3.71 5.90 -15.42
CA LEU A 170 -4.98 6.58 -15.17
C LEU A 170 -5.53 7.14 -16.48
N CYS A 171 -6.77 6.79 -16.79
CA CYS A 171 -7.56 7.30 -17.92
C CYS A 171 -9.00 7.58 -17.48
N ALA A 172 -9.81 8.22 -18.33
CA ALA A 172 -11.14 8.69 -17.96
C ALA A 172 -12.05 7.60 -17.35
N ASP A 173 -11.90 6.34 -17.78
CA ASP A 173 -12.74 5.21 -17.35
C ASP A 173 -12.10 4.33 -16.27
N SER A 174 -10.87 4.64 -15.83
CA SER A 174 -10.12 3.84 -14.85
C SER A 174 -10.87 3.62 -13.54
N TYR A 175 -11.72 4.58 -13.12
CA TYR A 175 -12.59 4.42 -11.96
C TYR A 175 -13.57 3.25 -12.11
N LEU A 176 -14.22 3.13 -13.28
CA LEU A 176 -15.27 2.13 -13.51
C LEU A 176 -14.69 0.71 -13.56
N GLU A 177 -13.49 0.57 -14.10
CA GLU A 177 -12.78 -0.70 -14.11
C GLU A 177 -12.33 -1.10 -12.70
N LEU A 178 -11.80 -0.15 -11.92
CA LEU A 178 -11.39 -0.42 -10.54
C LEU A 178 -12.61 -0.76 -9.66
N GLU A 179 -13.73 -0.06 -9.82
CA GLU A 179 -14.97 -0.33 -9.08
C GLU A 179 -15.45 -1.76 -9.29
N LYS A 180 -15.40 -2.26 -10.53
CA LYS A 180 -15.72 -3.67 -10.84
C LYS A 180 -14.74 -4.63 -10.19
N LEU A 181 -13.45 -4.29 -10.15
CA LEU A 181 -12.42 -5.15 -9.57
C LEU A 181 -12.53 -5.24 -8.04
N LEU A 182 -13.03 -4.19 -7.38
CA LEU A 182 -13.20 -4.12 -5.93
C LEU A 182 -14.63 -4.47 -5.48
N SER A 183 -15.52 -4.92 -6.36
CA SER A 183 -16.95 -5.10 -6.07
C SER A 183 -17.22 -6.10 -4.95
N ASP A 184 -16.41 -7.15 -4.90
CA ASP A 184 -16.56 -8.28 -3.97
C ASP A 184 -15.61 -8.19 -2.78
N GLN A 185 -15.01 -7.02 -2.57
CA GLN A 185 -14.12 -6.73 -1.44
C GLN A 185 -14.79 -5.78 -0.45
N ALA A 186 -14.23 -5.74 0.77
CA ALA A 186 -14.65 -4.92 1.91
C ALA A 186 -15.93 -5.41 2.61
N HIS A 187 -15.75 -6.09 3.74
CA HIS A 187 -16.85 -6.65 4.54
C HIS A 187 -17.13 -5.91 5.85
N THR A 188 -16.31 -4.90 6.17
CA THR A 188 -16.43 -4.08 7.38
C THR A 188 -16.64 -2.62 7.04
N GLU A 189 -17.15 -1.83 7.99
CA GLU A 189 -17.32 -0.38 7.79
C GLU A 189 -16.00 0.31 7.43
N GLN A 190 -14.89 -0.13 8.04
CA GLN A 190 -13.57 0.46 7.82
C GLN A 190 -13.01 0.10 6.44
N THR A 191 -13.17 -1.15 5.99
CA THR A 191 -12.73 -1.59 4.66
C THR A 191 -13.57 -0.93 3.56
N ILE A 192 -14.88 -0.74 3.78
CA ILE A 192 -15.77 -0.05 2.82
C ILE A 192 -15.33 1.41 2.66
N LYS A 193 -15.08 2.12 3.77
CA LYS A 193 -14.58 3.51 3.73
C LYS A 193 -13.25 3.63 2.99
N VAL A 194 -12.34 2.68 3.17
CA VAL A 194 -11.04 2.67 2.47
C VAL A 194 -11.21 2.41 0.98
N ARG A 195 -12.06 1.45 0.61
CA ARG A 195 -12.41 1.19 -0.79
C ARG A 195 -12.98 2.44 -1.46
N GLU A 196 -13.95 3.10 -0.84
CA GLU A 196 -14.56 4.33 -1.36
C GLU A 196 -13.56 5.48 -1.47
N GLU A 197 -12.67 5.65 -0.49
CA GLU A 197 -11.63 6.67 -0.57
C GLU A 197 -10.69 6.43 -1.76
N LEU A 198 -10.25 5.19 -1.96
CA LEU A 198 -9.33 4.85 -3.05
C LEU A 198 -10.01 4.96 -4.42
N LEU A 199 -11.28 4.56 -4.52
CA LEU A 199 -12.10 4.77 -5.71
C LEU A 199 -12.24 6.27 -6.02
N ASN A 200 -12.58 7.10 -5.04
CA ASN A 200 -12.67 8.55 -5.21
C ASN A 200 -11.32 9.17 -5.61
N PHE A 201 -10.22 8.72 -4.99
CA PHE A 201 -8.88 9.14 -5.38
C PHE A 201 -8.59 8.81 -6.85
N VAL A 202 -8.86 7.59 -7.30
CA VAL A 202 -8.64 7.19 -8.69
C VAL A 202 -9.54 8.00 -9.63
N ARG A 203 -10.79 8.29 -9.26
CA ARG A 203 -11.67 9.18 -10.03
C ARG A 203 -11.07 10.59 -10.20
N GLU A 204 -10.63 11.19 -9.10
CA GLU A 204 -10.05 12.53 -9.09
C GLU A 204 -8.76 12.60 -9.93
N GLU A 205 -7.84 11.66 -9.74
CA GLU A 205 -6.59 11.63 -10.51
C GLU A 205 -6.83 11.29 -11.99
N SER A 206 -7.80 10.41 -12.29
CA SER A 206 -8.19 10.08 -13.67
C SER A 206 -8.76 11.27 -14.42
N SER A 207 -9.49 12.17 -13.75
CA SER A 207 -9.98 13.40 -14.38
C SER A 207 -8.86 14.39 -14.78
N LYS A 208 -7.67 14.26 -14.17
CA LYS A 208 -6.48 15.05 -14.51
C LYS A 208 -5.72 14.46 -15.69
N ALA A 209 -5.91 13.16 -15.94
CA ALA A 209 -5.25 12.47 -17.04
C ALA A 209 -5.77 13.01 -18.38
N LYS A 210 -4.84 13.42 -19.25
CA LYS A 210 -5.19 13.87 -20.59
C LYS A 210 -5.58 12.69 -21.47
N PRO A 211 -6.54 12.84 -22.39
CA PRO A 211 -6.86 11.80 -23.36
C PRO A 211 -5.58 11.38 -24.09
N ARG A 212 -5.32 10.07 -24.14
CA ARG A 212 -4.25 9.53 -24.97
C ARG A 212 -4.62 9.88 -26.40
N ARG A 213 -3.92 10.85 -27.04
CA ARG A 213 -4.12 11.08 -28.49
C ARG A 213 -3.79 9.76 -29.16
N SER A 214 -4.81 9.12 -29.74
CA SER A 214 -4.64 7.96 -30.59
C SER A 214 -3.67 8.34 -31.70
N ALA A 215 -2.49 7.72 -31.72
CA ALA A 215 -1.63 7.75 -32.90
C ALA A 215 -2.23 6.83 -33.96
N PHE A 216 -3.43 7.15 -34.43
CA PHE A 216 -4.02 6.55 -35.63
C PHE A 216 -4.62 7.68 -36.46
N GLY A 217 -3.71 8.34 -37.18
CA GLY A 217 -4.00 9.12 -38.36
C GLY A 217 -2.93 8.75 -39.40
N LYS A 218 -3.06 7.56 -39.98
CA LYS A 218 -2.47 7.30 -41.30
C LYS A 218 -3.42 7.90 -42.32
N GLN A 219 -2.99 8.98 -42.99
CA GLN A 219 -3.30 9.23 -44.39
C GLN A 219 -2.00 9.59 -45.07
#